data_AF-A0AB39SXI0-F1
#
_entry.id   AF-A0AB39SXI0-F1
#
_cell.length_a   1.000
_cell.length_b   1.000
_cell.length_c   1.000
_cell.angle_alpha   90.00
_cell.angle_beta   90.00
_cell.angle_gamma   90.00
#
_symmetry.space_group_name_H-M   'P 1'
#
loop_
_entity.id
_entity.type
_entity.pdbx_description
1 polymer ?
#
loop_
_entity_poly.entity_id
_entity_poly.type
_entity_poly.pdbx_seq_one_letter_code
_entity_poly.pdbx_strand_id
1 'polypeptide(L)'
;MKRTTIKIDESLDARMRHEAARRGMTVSEWTREAIAAHLPGDEQGDAPVRRRFHSTGSGASGRSDIAERMEELLAGLADGRDLIAEEEAREVRRSA
;
A
#
# COMPACT_ATOMS: atom_id res chain seq x y z
N MET A 1 -11.39 14.55 -25.96
CA MET A 1 -11.30 13.08 -25.90
C MET A 1 -11.64 12.48 -27.25
N LYS A 2 -10.96 11.41 -27.67
CA LYS A 2 -11.34 10.61 -28.86
C LYS A 2 -12.27 9.47 -28.42
N ARG A 3 -13.33 9.18 -29.20
CA ARG A 3 -14.23 8.05 -28.95
C ARG A 3 -13.62 6.78 -29.52
N THR A 4 -13.36 5.80 -28.65
CA THR A 4 -12.78 4.51 -29.03
C THR A 4 -13.77 3.40 -28.71
N THR A 5 -14.15 2.60 -29.70
CA THR A 5 -14.98 1.41 -29.51
C THR A 5 -14.08 0.20 -29.36
N ILE A 6 -14.21 -0.54 -28.25
CA ILE A 6 -13.47 -1.77 -27.98
C ILE A 6 -14.45 -2.94 -27.80
N LYS A 7 -14.00 -4.16 -28.07
CA LYS A 7 -14.72 -5.39 -27.73
C LYS A 7 -14.22 -5.87 -26.38
N ILE A 8 -15.15 -6.18 -25.47
CA ILE A 8 -14.88 -6.71 -24.13
C ILE A 8 -15.88 -7.82 -23.83
N ASP A 9 -15.50 -8.72 -22.94
CA ASP A 9 -16.42 -9.75 -22.45
C ASP A 9 -17.56 -9.13 -21.64
N GLU A 10 -18.75 -9.73 -21.72
CA GLU A 10 -19.95 -9.27 -21.02
C GLU A 10 -19.74 -9.21 -19.49
N SER A 11 -19.03 -10.20 -18.94
CA SER A 11 -18.71 -10.24 -17.51
C SER A 11 -17.82 -9.09 -17.07
N LEU A 12 -16.93 -8.62 -17.95
CA LEU A 12 -16.06 -7.49 -17.69
C LEU A 12 -16.84 -6.17 -17.77
N ASP A 13 -17.74 -6.01 -18.75
CA ASP A 13 -18.64 -4.84 -18.83
C ASP A 13 -19.50 -4.71 -17.57
N ALA A 14 -20.09 -5.82 -17.11
CA ALA A 14 -20.87 -5.86 -15.89
C ALA A 14 -20.05 -5.39 -14.69
N ARG A 15 -18.85 -5.94 -14.47
CA ARG A 15 -17.98 -5.53 -13.34
C ARG A 15 -17.59 -4.05 -13.42
N MET A 16 -17.27 -3.56 -14.61
CA MET A 16 -16.92 -2.16 -14.85
C MET A 16 -18.08 -1.22 -14.47
N ARG A 17 -19.32 -1.54 -14.86
CA ARG A 17 -20.51 -0.75 -14.49
C ARG A 17 -20.74 -0.71 -12.99
N HIS A 18 -20.60 -1.85 -12.32
CA HIS A 18 -20.75 -1.92 -10.86
C HIS A 18 -19.71 -1.06 -10.15
N GLU A 19 -18.46 -1.10 -10.58
CA GLU A 19 -17.40 -0.30 -9.94
C GLU A 19 -17.58 1.20 -10.20
N ALA A 20 -17.96 1.58 -11.42
CA ALA A 20 -18.28 2.97 -11.75
C ALA A 20 -19.45 3.50 -10.91
N ALA A 21 -20.53 2.73 -10.78
CA ALA A 21 -21.68 3.09 -9.94
C ALA A 21 -21.30 3.18 -8.46
N ARG A 22 -20.50 2.23 -7.95
CA ARG A 22 -20.00 2.23 -6.57
C ARG A 22 -19.19 3.47 -6.24
N ARG A 23 -18.44 4.01 -7.21
CA ARG A 23 -17.62 5.22 -7.05
C ARG A 23 -18.33 6.51 -7.46
N GLY A 24 -19.60 6.44 -7.88
CA GLY A 24 -20.37 7.61 -8.31
C GLY A 24 -19.83 8.29 -9.57
N MET A 25 -19.17 7.55 -10.46
CA MET A 25 -18.56 8.07 -11.69
C MET A 25 -19.13 7.38 -12.93
N THR A 26 -18.89 7.96 -14.11
CA THR A 26 -19.29 7.33 -15.36
C THR A 26 -18.39 6.15 -15.70
N VAL A 27 -18.94 5.18 -16.45
CA VAL A 27 -18.16 4.04 -16.98
C VAL A 27 -16.91 4.54 -17.71
N SER A 28 -17.06 5.55 -18.58
CA SER A 28 -15.93 6.09 -19.36
C SER A 28 -14.85 6.75 -18.50
N GLU A 29 -15.20 7.41 -17.39
CA GLU A 29 -14.22 7.96 -16.44
C GLU A 29 -13.46 6.84 -15.74
N TRP A 30 -14.19 5.87 -15.20
CA TRP A 30 -13.59 4.71 -14.57
C TRP A 30 -12.67 3.94 -15.53
N THR A 31 -13.09 3.73 -16.78
CA THR A 31 -12.27 3.05 -17.80
C THR A 31 -10.97 3.81 -18.05
N ARG A 32 -11.01 5.15 -18.12
CA ARG A 32 -9.80 5.95 -18.31
C ARG A 32 -8.84 5.82 -17.13
N GLU A 33 -9.34 5.93 -15.90
CA GLU A 33 -8.52 5.76 -14.69
C GLU A 33 -7.88 4.37 -14.64
N ALA A 34 -8.67 3.33 -14.93
CA ALA A 34 -8.20 1.96 -14.96
C ALA A 34 -7.10 1.76 -16.01
N ILE A 35 -7.27 2.29 -17.22
CA ILE A 35 -6.25 2.20 -18.28
C ILE A 35 -4.99 2.97 -17.87
N ALA A 36 -5.12 4.23 -17.41
CA ALA A 36 -3.98 5.05 -17.01
C ALA A 36 -3.16 4.41 -15.88
N ALA A 37 -3.82 3.75 -14.92
CA ALA A 37 -3.15 3.05 -13.83
C ALA A 37 -2.32 1.84 -14.30
N HIS A 38 -2.63 1.25 -15.46
CA HIS A 38 -1.92 0.11 -16.03
C HIS A 38 -0.89 0.51 -17.08
N LEU A 39 -0.95 1.75 -17.58
CA LEU A 39 0.07 2.27 -18.48
C LEU A 39 1.30 2.70 -17.66
N PRO A 40 2.52 2.38 -18.12
CA PRO A 40 3.72 2.90 -17.50
C PRO A 40 3.75 4.43 -17.69
N GLY A 41 3.63 5.17 -16.59
CA GLY A 41 3.86 6.62 -16.45
C GLY A 41 3.52 7.48 -17.66
N ASP A 42 2.31 8.06 -17.69
CA ASP A 42 1.99 9.05 -18.72
C ASP A 42 2.85 10.32 -18.56
N GLU A 43 3.75 10.52 -19.51
CA GLU A 43 4.73 11.61 -19.67
C GLU A 43 4.10 12.97 -20.04
N GLN A 44 2.80 13.18 -19.83
CA GLN A 44 2.12 14.43 -20.20
C GLN A 44 1.98 15.37 -19.01
N GLY A 45 3.11 15.92 -18.56
CA GLY A 45 3.15 17.10 -17.69
C GLY A 45 4.29 17.10 -16.67
N ASP A 46 5.46 17.59 -17.09
CA ASP A 46 6.52 18.33 -16.35
C ASP A 46 6.88 17.96 -14.89
N ALA A 47 6.56 16.76 -14.41
CA ALA A 47 6.99 16.28 -13.11
C ALA A 47 7.56 14.86 -13.26
N PRO A 48 8.78 14.57 -12.76
CA PRO A 48 9.27 13.21 -12.73
C PRO A 48 8.29 12.39 -11.90
N VAL A 49 7.82 11.28 -12.47
CA VAL A 49 7.06 10.25 -11.75
C VAL A 49 7.89 9.87 -10.53
N ARG A 50 7.58 10.50 -9.39
CA ARG A 50 8.11 10.07 -8.10
C ARG A 50 7.54 8.67 -7.92
N ARG A 51 8.35 7.64 -8.22
CA ARG A 51 8.14 6.30 -7.68
C ARG A 51 7.83 6.48 -6.21
N ARG A 52 6.56 6.37 -5.85
CA ARG A 52 6.14 6.46 -4.46
C ARG A 52 6.61 5.15 -3.86
N PHE A 53 7.76 5.16 -3.21
CA PHE A 53 8.22 4.04 -2.42
C PHE A 53 7.19 3.83 -1.31
N HIS A 54 6.23 2.94 -1.55
CA HIS A 54 5.15 2.59 -0.61
C HIS A 54 5.68 2.00 0.71
N SER A 55 6.98 1.70 0.78
CA SER A 55 7.67 1.08 1.91
C SER A 55 8.47 2.06 2.78
N THR A 56 8.52 3.37 2.46
CA THR A 56 9.29 4.29 3.29
C THR A 56 8.58 4.50 4.63
N GLY A 57 9.15 3.92 5.70
CA GLY A 57 8.59 4.00 7.05
C GLY A 57 7.59 2.90 7.44
N SER A 58 7.34 1.88 6.60
CA SER A 58 6.43 0.77 6.90
C SER A 58 6.94 -0.24 7.96
N GLY A 59 7.87 0.21 8.81
CA GLY A 59 8.46 -0.53 9.92
C GLY A 59 9.10 0.41 10.95
N ALA A 60 8.73 1.69 10.97
CA ALA A 60 9.23 2.65 11.94
C ALA A 60 8.61 2.37 13.32
N SER A 61 9.28 1.55 14.12
CA SER A 61 8.89 1.23 15.51
C SER A 61 9.24 2.34 16.51
N GLY A 62 9.90 3.42 16.07
CA GLY A 62 10.45 4.46 16.94
C GLY A 62 11.75 4.06 17.65
N ARG A 63 12.23 2.82 17.46
CA ARG A 63 13.47 2.29 18.02
C ARG A 63 14.58 2.28 16.96
N SER A 64 15.78 2.71 17.35
CA SER A 64 16.94 2.78 16.44
C SER A 64 17.77 1.49 16.39
N ASP A 65 17.57 0.58 17.34
CA ASP A 65 18.40 -0.61 17.59
C ASP A 65 17.80 -1.92 17.05
N ILE A 66 16.59 -1.89 16.49
CA ILE A 66 15.88 -3.09 15.99
C ILE A 66 16.72 -3.88 14.99
N ALA A 67 17.41 -3.20 14.08
CA ALA A 67 18.22 -3.85 13.05
C ALA A 67 19.42 -4.60 13.65
N GLU A 68 20.05 -4.04 14.67
CA GLU A 68 21.21 -4.63 15.35
C GLU A 68 20.81 -5.82 16.24
N ARG A 69 19.60 -5.77 16.82
CA ARG A 69 19.06 -6.79 17.74
C ARG A 69 18.17 -7.83 17.06
N MET A 70 18.07 -7.82 15.74
CA MET A 70 17.11 -8.67 15.02
C MET A 70 17.22 -10.15 15.39
N GLU A 71 18.44 -10.69 15.53
CA GLU A 71 18.65 -12.10 15.91
C GLU A 71 18.18 -12.40 17.34
N GLU A 72 18.47 -11.51 18.29
CA GLU A 72 18.05 -11.64 19.69
C GLU A 72 16.52 -11.63 19.81
N LEU A 73 15.87 -10.68 19.13
CA LEU A 73 14.43 -10.53 19.13
C LEU A 73 13.73 -11.75 18.51
N LEU A 74 14.26 -12.27 17.40
CA LEU A 74 13.72 -13.46 16.76
C LEU A 74 13.96 -14.73 17.60
N ALA A 75 15.11 -14.85 18.24
CA ALA A 75 15.40 -15.98 19.14
C ALA A 75 14.47 -15.97 20.36
N GLY A 76 14.24 -14.81 20.97
CA GLY A 76 13.27 -14.66 22.06
C GLY A 76 11.87 -15.07 21.63
N LEU A 77 11.42 -14.63 20.44
CA LEU A 77 10.11 -14.99 19.91
C LEU A 77 9.97 -16.49 19.67
N ALA A 78 11.03 -17.15 19.17
CA ALA A 78 11.06 -18.60 18.99
C ALA A 78 10.94 -19.36 20.32
N ASP A 79 11.49 -18.79 21.40
CA ASP A 79 11.34 -19.29 22.77
C ASP A 79 9.99 -18.90 23.42
N GLY A 80 9.10 -18.22 22.67
CA GLY A 80 7.79 -17.77 23.16
C GLY A 80 7.83 -16.51 24.03
N ARG A 81 8.93 -15.76 24.01
CA ARG A 81 9.09 -14.50 24.75
C ARG A 81 9.07 -13.32 23.81
N ASP A 82 8.13 -12.41 24.00
CA ASP A 82 8.08 -11.14 23.29
C ASP A 82 8.95 -10.11 24.04
N LEU A 83 10.25 -10.09 23.71
CA LEU A 83 11.22 -9.22 24.36
C LEU A 83 10.88 -7.73 24.19
N ILE A 84 10.25 -7.34 23.09
CA ILE A 84 9.83 -5.95 22.84
C ILE A 84 8.75 -5.55 23.84
N ALA A 85 7.70 -6.37 23.98
CA ALA A 85 6.60 -6.12 24.92
C ALA A 85 7.04 -6.20 26.39
N GLU A 86 7.95 -7.12 26.72
CA GLU A 86 8.52 -7.24 28.06
C GLU A 86 9.32 -6.00 28.47
N GLU A 87 10.09 -5.43 27.54
CA GLU A 87 10.85 -4.19 27.75
C GLU A 87 9.91 -2.99 27.97
N GLU A 88 8.85 -2.87 27.16
CA GLU A 88 7.86 -1.79 27.32
C GLU A 88 7.17 -1.86 28.68
N ALA A 89 6.78 -3.05 29.14
CA ALA A 89 6.19 -3.24 30.46
C ALA A 89 7.16 -2.87 31.59
N ARG A 90 8.47 -3.11 31.42
CA ARG A 90 9.50 -2.72 32.39
C ARG A 90 9.72 -1.20 32.42
N GLU A 91 9.74 -0.56 31.25
CA GLU A 91 9.92 0.88 31.14
C GLU A 91 8.75 1.64 31.77
N VAL A 92 7.52 1.22 31.50
CA VAL A 92 6.29 1.75 32.14
C VAL A 92 6.38 1.64 33.66
N ARG A 93 6.81 0.48 34.19
CA ARG A 93 6.99 0.27 35.63
C ARG A 93 8.10 1.14 36.23
N ARG A 94 9.13 1.50 35.46
CA ARG A 94 10.23 2.36 35.92
C ARG A 94 9.84 3.85 35.93
N SER A 95 8.91 4.24 35.06
CA SER A 95 8.42 5.61 34.94
C SER A 95 7.28 5.99 35.91
N ALA A 96 6.80 5.05 36.72
CA ALA A 96 5.72 5.22 37.71
C ALA A 96 6.27 5.24 39.14
#